data_AF-A0A382DZJ5-F1
#
_entry.id   AF-A0A382DZJ5-F1
#
_cell.length_a   1.000
_cell.length_b   1.000
_cell.length_c   1.000
_cell.angle_alpha   90.00
_cell.angle_beta   90.00
_cell.angle_gamma   90.00
#
_symmetry.space_group_name_H-M   'P 1'
#
loop_
_entity.id
_entity.type
_entity.pdbx_description
1 polymer ?
#
loop_
_entity_poly.entity_id
_entity_poly.type
_entity_poly.pdbx_seq_one_letter_code
_entity_poly.pdbx_strand_id
1 'polypeptide(L)'
;MGFFKKLTNWLGGTPAPVANDIAQGMAGAMPNYEPKEVPMKDERKPAKSKKTKHTKASLNKMTKKQLEAFGRNEFSIELDRRKSKAKLVTELLGTIKKAG
;
A
#
# COMPACT_ATOMS: atom_id res chain seq x y z
N MET A 1 29.57 4.45 -23.99
CA MET A 1 28.39 5.29 -24.29
C MET A 1 27.19 4.41 -24.66
N GLY A 2 26.34 4.04 -23.70
CA GLY A 2 25.33 2.99 -23.89
C GLY A 2 24.05 3.10 -23.06
N PHE A 3 23.66 4.31 -22.66
CA PHE A 3 22.49 4.53 -21.79
C PHE A 3 21.40 5.44 -22.37
N PHE A 4 21.50 5.81 -23.66
CA PHE A 4 20.45 6.58 -24.37
C PHE A 4 19.73 5.77 -25.46
N LYS A 5 20.17 4.54 -25.77
CA LYS A 5 19.56 3.71 -26.82
C LYS A 5 18.35 2.87 -26.33
N LYS A 6 17.93 3.04 -25.08
CA LYS A 6 16.84 2.28 -24.43
C LYS A 6 15.57 3.11 -24.18
N LEU A 7 15.45 4.31 -24.76
CA LEU A 7 14.25 5.15 -24.68
C LEU A 7 13.48 5.31 -26.00
N THR A 8 13.90 4.66 -27.08
CA THR A 8 13.31 4.84 -28.42
C THR A 8 12.30 3.75 -28.83
N ASN A 9 12.05 2.75 -27.99
CA ASN A 9 11.07 1.67 -28.26
C ASN A 9 9.85 1.67 -27.32
N TRP A 10 9.63 2.73 -26.54
CA TRP A 10 8.42 2.89 -25.72
C TRP A 10 7.34 3.74 -26.40
N LEU A 11 7.71 4.66 -27.30
CA LEU A 11 6.78 5.61 -27.93
C LEU A 11 6.48 5.27 -29.41
N GLY A 12 6.56 3.98 -29.77
CA GLY A 12 6.12 3.49 -31.08
C GLY A 12 4.65 3.08 -31.00
N GLY A 13 3.75 4.05 -31.08
CA GLY A 13 2.31 3.82 -31.08
C GLY A 13 1.88 2.85 -32.18
N THR A 14 1.28 1.74 -31.79
CA THR A 14 0.51 0.89 -32.69
C THR A 14 -0.73 1.66 -33.17
N PRO A 15 -1.05 1.65 -34.48
CA PRO A 15 -2.25 2.28 -35.00
C PRO A 15 -3.49 1.57 -34.45
N ALA A 16 -4.50 2.36 -34.07
CA ALA A 16 -5.77 1.85 -33.57
C ALA A 16 -6.45 0.95 -34.61
N PRO A 17 -6.96 -0.25 -34.24
CA PRO A 17 -7.78 -1.05 -35.13
C PRO A 17 -9.09 -0.33 -35.45
N VAL A 18 -9.44 -0.32 -36.73
CA VAL A 18 -10.63 0.34 -37.31
C VAL A 18 -11.90 -0.37 -36.82
N ALA A 19 -12.93 0.41 -36.50
CA ALA A 19 -14.08 0.05 -35.67
C ALA A 19 -15.14 -0.90 -36.27
N ASN A 20 -14.83 -1.71 -37.30
CA ASN A 20 -15.87 -2.47 -38.04
C ASN A 20 -15.96 -3.98 -37.75
N ASP A 21 -15.09 -4.56 -36.92
CA ASP A 21 -15.06 -6.03 -36.72
C ASP A 21 -15.80 -6.54 -35.45
N ILE A 22 -16.39 -5.66 -34.63
CA ILE A 22 -16.94 -6.06 -33.30
C ILE A 22 -18.36 -6.66 -33.40
N ALA A 23 -19.08 -6.49 -34.52
CA ALA A 23 -20.50 -6.82 -34.60
C ALA A 23 -20.83 -8.32 -34.83
N GLN A 24 -19.87 -9.16 -35.25
CA GLN A 24 -20.19 -10.49 -35.79
C GLN A 24 -19.70 -11.69 -34.95
N GLY A 25 -19.33 -11.46 -33.68
CA GLY A 25 -18.78 -12.50 -32.80
C GLY A 25 -19.60 -12.91 -31.57
N MET A 26 -20.73 -12.25 -31.26
CA MET A 26 -21.53 -12.56 -30.05
C MET A 26 -22.73 -13.48 -30.35
N ALA A 27 -22.53 -14.49 -31.18
CA ALA A 27 -23.49 -15.57 -31.40
C ALA A 27 -22.79 -16.92 -31.14
N GLY A 28 -22.53 -17.22 -29.88
CA GLY A 28 -21.85 -18.45 -29.49
C GLY A 28 -21.98 -18.72 -28.00
N ALA A 29 -22.91 -19.62 -27.67
CA ALA A 29 -22.95 -20.50 -26.50
C ALA A 29 -22.26 -20.00 -25.22
N MET A 30 -23.06 -19.58 -24.22
CA MET A 30 -22.58 -19.41 -22.85
C MET A 30 -22.12 -20.77 -22.28
N PRO A 31 -20.84 -20.96 -21.92
CA PRO A 31 -20.46 -22.13 -21.14
C PRO A 31 -20.93 -21.95 -19.69
N ASN A 32 -21.59 -22.97 -19.16
CA ASN A 32 -21.95 -23.06 -17.75
C ASN A 32 -20.66 -23.05 -16.91
N TYR A 33 -20.39 -21.96 -16.20
CA TYR A 33 -19.22 -21.80 -15.35
C TYR A 33 -19.58 -22.22 -13.92
N GLU A 34 -19.28 -23.49 -13.59
CA GLU A 34 -19.23 -23.92 -12.21
C GLU A 34 -18.04 -23.22 -11.51
N PRO A 35 -18.26 -22.50 -10.40
CA PRO A 35 -17.19 -21.80 -9.69
C PRO A 35 -16.22 -22.81 -9.08
N LYS A 36 -15.02 -22.92 -9.66
CA LYS A 36 -13.93 -23.70 -9.08
C LYS A 36 -13.34 -22.92 -7.90
N GLU A 37 -13.59 -23.42 -6.71
CA GLU A 37 -13.04 -22.92 -5.45
C GLU A 37 -11.51 -22.81 -5.53
N VAL A 38 -11.01 -21.58 -5.54
CA VAL A 38 -9.58 -21.32 -5.40
C VAL A 38 -9.17 -21.60 -3.95
N PRO A 39 -8.24 -22.53 -3.67
CA PRO A 39 -7.78 -22.74 -2.31
C PRO A 39 -6.96 -21.53 -1.87
N MET A 40 -7.56 -20.68 -1.02
CA MET A 40 -6.83 -19.69 -0.24
C MET A 40 -5.93 -20.41 0.76
N LYS A 41 -4.69 -20.70 0.35
CA LYS A 41 -3.61 -21.13 1.25
C LYS A 41 -2.50 -20.11 1.19
N ASP A 42 -2.51 -19.20 2.16
CA ASP A 42 -1.27 -18.72 2.77
C ASP A 42 -1.58 -18.22 4.19
N GLU A 43 -1.77 -19.19 5.07
CA GLU A 43 -1.73 -19.03 6.51
C GLU A 43 -0.33 -18.55 6.93
N ARG A 44 -0.12 -17.24 7.00
CA ARG A 44 1.04 -16.71 7.73
C ARG A 44 0.82 -16.92 9.21
N LYS A 45 1.51 -17.91 9.77
CA LYS A 45 1.63 -18.20 11.21
C LYS A 45 1.64 -16.92 12.07
N PRO A 46 0.90 -16.87 13.20
CA PRO A 46 0.97 -15.75 14.12
C PRO A 46 2.35 -15.73 14.79
N ALA A 47 3.25 -14.90 14.27
CA ALA A 47 4.51 -14.62 14.93
C ALA A 47 4.21 -13.88 16.24
N LYS A 48 4.48 -14.55 17.37
CA LYS A 48 4.37 -14.00 18.73
C LYS A 48 4.90 -12.56 18.73
N SER A 49 4.02 -11.62 19.06
CA SER A 49 4.32 -10.20 19.16
C SER A 49 5.31 -9.96 20.29
N LYS A 50 6.61 -10.01 19.96
CA LYS A 50 7.61 -9.32 20.76
C LYS A 50 7.10 -7.90 20.94
N LYS A 51 7.08 -7.37 22.17
CA LYS A 51 6.72 -5.97 22.47
C LYS A 51 7.69 -5.08 21.68
N THR A 52 7.35 -4.79 20.43
CA THR A 52 8.20 -4.06 19.52
C THR A 52 8.18 -2.63 19.97
N LYS A 53 9.26 -2.18 20.60
CA LYS A 53 9.53 -0.76 20.79
C LYS A 53 9.30 -0.09 19.44
N HIS A 54 8.38 0.87 19.39
CA HIS A 54 8.05 1.55 18.14
C HIS A 54 9.28 2.33 17.67
N THR A 55 9.95 1.81 16.65
CA THR A 55 11.07 2.50 16.01
C THR A 55 10.56 3.58 15.09
N LYS A 56 11.42 4.56 14.74
CA LYS A 56 11.09 5.61 13.77
C LYS A 56 10.54 5.06 12.45
N ALA A 57 11.08 3.93 11.99
CA ALA A 57 10.62 3.26 10.77
C ALA A 57 9.20 2.69 10.92
N SER A 58 8.84 2.17 12.10
CA SER A 58 7.48 1.70 12.40
C SER A 58 6.49 2.88 12.41
N LEU A 59 6.83 3.98 13.09
CA LEU A 59 5.98 5.18 13.16
C LEU A 59 5.81 5.87 11.80
N ASN A 60 6.84 5.87 10.96
CA ASN A 60 6.76 6.43 9.61
C ASN A 60 5.81 5.67 8.67
N LYS A 61 5.42 4.43 8.99
CA LYS A 61 4.42 3.68 8.21
C LYS A 61 2.98 4.09 8.54
N MET A 62 2.75 4.68 9.73
CA MET A 62 1.43 5.10 10.19
C MET A 62 1.01 6.43 9.57
N THR A 63 -0.28 6.66 9.35
CA THR A 63 -0.81 7.97 8.93
C THR A 63 -0.79 8.96 10.10
N LYS A 64 -0.94 10.27 9.81
CA LYS A 64 -1.02 11.29 10.88
C LYS A 64 -2.16 11.01 11.88
N LYS A 65 -3.30 10.51 11.40
CA LYS A 65 -4.45 10.09 12.25
C LYS A 65 -4.07 8.95 13.19
N GLN A 66 -3.38 7.94 12.66
CA GLN A 66 -2.95 6.79 13.44
C GLN A 66 -1.90 7.16 14.49
N LEU A 67 -0.97 8.07 14.17
CA LEU A 67 0.01 8.57 15.13
C LEU A 67 -0.65 9.31 16.30
N GLU A 68 -1.64 10.15 16.01
CA GLU A 68 -2.41 10.85 17.05
C GLU A 68 -3.18 9.87 17.93
N ALA A 69 -3.95 8.95 17.33
CA ALA A 69 -4.68 7.93 18.08
C ALA A 69 -3.74 7.09 18.96
N PHE A 70 -2.59 6.71 18.43
CA PHE A 70 -1.56 5.98 19.18
C PHE A 70 -0.99 6.82 20.33
N GLY A 71 -0.64 8.09 20.08
CA GLY A 71 -0.15 9.01 21.10
C GLY A 71 -1.17 9.26 22.23
N ARG A 72 -2.46 9.40 21.88
CA ARG A 72 -3.55 9.54 22.86
C ARG A 72 -3.76 8.28 23.68
N ASN A 73 -3.79 7.11 23.04
CA ASN A 73 -4.10 5.84 23.72
C ASN A 73 -2.97 5.36 24.64
N GLU A 74 -1.72 5.45 24.18
CA GLU A 74 -0.57 4.87 24.88
C GLU A 74 0.09 5.87 25.84
N PHE A 75 0.13 7.15 25.44
CA PHE A 75 0.88 8.19 26.16
C PHE A 75 0.00 9.34 26.65
N SER A 76 -1.32 9.34 26.39
CA SER A 76 -2.23 10.46 26.69
C SER A 76 -1.75 11.81 26.13
N ILE A 77 -1.13 11.79 24.94
CA ILE A 77 -0.60 12.98 24.27
C ILE A 77 -1.41 13.32 23.02
N GLU A 78 -1.79 14.59 22.91
CA GLU A 78 -2.49 15.14 21.77
C GLU A 78 -1.50 15.67 20.73
N LEU A 79 -1.42 14.98 19.58
CA LEU A 79 -0.56 15.36 18.46
C LEU A 79 -1.30 16.30 17.50
N ASP A 80 -0.75 17.49 17.25
CA ASP A 80 -1.32 18.46 16.30
C ASP A 80 -1.09 18.04 14.83
N ARG A 81 -2.16 17.60 14.17
CA ARG A 81 -2.15 17.14 12.78
C ARG A 81 -1.89 18.23 11.74
N ARG A 82 -1.92 19.52 12.12
CA ARG A 82 -1.51 20.64 11.25
C ARG A 82 -0.01 20.61 10.98
N LYS A 83 0.78 20.05 11.90
CA LYS A 83 2.23 19.88 11.75
C LYS A 83 2.57 18.83 10.68
N SER A 84 3.84 18.86 10.24
CA SER A 84 4.37 17.83 9.35
C SER A 84 4.47 16.47 10.07
N LYS A 85 4.36 15.38 9.32
CA LYS A 85 4.44 14.01 9.87
C LYS A 85 5.76 13.78 10.62
N ALA A 86 6.86 14.35 10.13
CA ALA A 86 8.17 14.24 10.76
C ALA A 86 8.19 14.85 12.17
N LYS A 87 7.54 16.00 12.38
CA LYS A 87 7.43 16.62 13.71
C LYS A 87 6.65 15.73 14.67
N LEU A 88 5.52 15.17 14.21
CA LEU A 88 4.70 14.25 15.00
C LEU A 88 5.47 13.00 15.44
N VAL A 89 6.23 12.40 14.51
CA VAL A 89 7.05 11.22 14.83
C VAL A 89 8.17 11.55 15.82
N THR A 90 8.80 12.72 15.70
CA THR A 90 9.83 13.16 16.65
C THR A 90 9.26 13.41 18.04
N GLU A 91 8.10 14.07 18.16
CA GLU A 91 7.41 14.28 19.44
C GLU A 91 7.09 12.94 20.11
N LEU A 92 6.49 12.01 19.35
CA LEU A 92 6.15 10.67 19.86
C LEU A 92 7.37 9.82 20.23
N LEU A 93 8.48 9.92 19.50
CA LEU A 93 9.73 9.24 19.88
C LEU A 93 10.33 9.84 21.15
N GLY A 94 10.25 11.15 21.33
CA GLY A 94 10.68 11.83 22.55
C GLY A 94 9.90 11.34 23.77
N THR A 95 8.60 11.11 23.61
CA THR A 95 7.71 10.65 24.70
C THR A 95 7.95 9.19 25.02
N ILE A 96 8.12 8.34 24.00
CA ILE A 96 8.53 6.93 24.17
C ILE A 96 9.86 6.85 24.93
N LYS A 97 10.83 7.71 24.62
CA LYS A 97 12.14 7.74 25.30
C LYS A 97 12.04 8.25 26.74
N LYS A 98 11.08 9.13 27.05
CA LYS A 98 10.87 9.65 28.41
C LYS A 98 10.10 8.67 29.29
N ALA A 99 9.22 7.86 28.70
CA ALA A 99 8.35 6.92 29.40
C ALA A 99 9.02 5.57 29.71
N GLY A 100 10.09 5.20 29.01
CA GLY A 100 10.85 3.96 29.24
C GLY A 100 12.19 4.22 29.90
#